data_AF-A0A9D5R9V1-F1
#
_entry.id   AF-A0A9D5R9V1-F1
#
_cell.length_a   1.000
_cell.length_b   1.000
_cell.length_c   1.000
_cell.angle_alpha   90.00
_cell.angle_beta   90.00
_cell.angle_gamma   90.00
#
_symmetry.space_group_name_H-M   'P 1'
#
loop_
_entity.id
_entity.type
_entity.pdbx_description
1 polymer ?
#
loop_
_entity_poly.entity_id
_entity_poly.type
_entity_poly.pdbx_seq_one_letter_code
_entity_poly.pdbx_strand_id
1 'polypeptide(L)' 'MENKYMIAFAKNLKELIGNMTVSEFARKIDIPQQTLSRYLLCQREITLQNLCKIADYFNEDIDILLGRKEY' A
#
# COMPACT_ATOMS: atom_id res chain seq x y z
N MET A 1 0.41 19.55 -7.70
CA MET A 1 -0.58 19.07 -6.72
C MET A 1 -0.23 17.64 -6.40
N GLU A 2 -0.08 17.34 -5.12
CA GLU A 2 0.25 16.00 -4.65
C GLU A 2 -1.00 15.10 -4.81
N ASN A 3 -0.85 13.88 -5.35
CA ASN A 3 -2.00 13.01 -5.64
C ASN A 3 -2.60 12.50 -4.32
N LYS A 4 -3.80 12.95 -3.97
CA LYS A 4 -4.48 12.59 -2.70
C LYS A 4 -4.61 11.08 -2.48
N TYR A 5 -4.75 10.29 -3.55
CA TYR A 5 -4.89 8.84 -3.45
C TYR A 5 -3.56 8.17 -3.11
N MET A 6 -2.43 8.71 -3.57
CA MET A 6 -1.11 8.21 -3.17
C MET A 6 -0.85 8.46 -1.68
N ILE A 7 -1.22 9.63 -1.18
CA ILE A 7 -1.05 9.99 0.23
C ILE A 7 -1.91 9.10 1.12
N ALA A 8 -3.19 8.94 0.78
CA ALA A 8 -4.11 8.06 1.49
C ALA A 8 -3.61 6.60 1.46
N PHE A 9 -3.18 6.12 0.30
CA PHE A 9 -2.62 4.78 0.15
C PHE A 9 -1.36 4.57 1.01
N ALA A 10 -0.41 5.50 0.99
CA ALA A 10 0.80 5.42 1.78
C ALA A 10 0.50 5.35 3.29
N LYS A 11 -0.45 6.18 3.76
CA LYS A 11 -0.90 6.17 5.15
C LYS A 11 -1.55 4.83 5.52
N ASN A 12 -2.56 4.40 4.76
CA ASN A 12 -3.35 3.21 5.08
C ASN A 12 -2.50 1.94 4.97
N LEU A 13 -1.62 1.87 3.96
CA LEU A 13 -0.66 0.76 3.84
C LEU A 13 0.28 0.68 5.04
N LYS A 14 0.76 1.84 5.55
CA LYS A 14 1.62 1.87 6.73
C LYS A 14 0.89 1.36 7.98
N GLU A 15 -0.39 1.71 8.13
CA GLU A 15 -1.24 1.21 9.22
C GLU A 15 -1.47 -0.30 9.11
N LEU A 16 -1.77 -0.82 7.92
CA LEU A 16 -1.95 -2.26 7.67
C LEU A 16 -0.68 -3.09 7.89
N ILE A 17 0.49 -2.56 7.50
CA ILE A 17 1.78 -3.21 7.77
C ILE A 17 2.01 -3.36 9.28
N GLY A 18 1.51 -2.41 10.09
CA GLY A 18 1.56 -2.44 11.54
C GLY A 18 3.00 -2.59 12.07
N ASN A 19 3.24 -3.66 12.82
CA ASN A 19 4.54 -3.92 13.44
C ASN A 19 5.54 -4.65 12.51
N MET A 20 5.13 -5.08 11.32
CA MET A 20 6.05 -5.71 10.38
C MET A 20 7.01 -4.67 9.79
N THR A 21 8.24 -5.08 9.52
CA THR A 21 9.13 -4.28 8.68
C THR A 21 8.67 -4.32 7.22
N VAL A 22 8.98 -3.26 6.46
CA VAL A 22 8.68 -3.23 5.01
C VAL A 22 9.37 -4.39 4.28
N SER A 23 10.55 -4.83 4.75
CA SER A 23 11.25 -5.99 4.18
C SER A 23 10.52 -7.31 4.43
N GLU A 24 9.93 -7.50 5.61
CA GLU A 24 9.13 -8.70 5.90
C GLU A 24 7.88 -8.73 5.04
N PHE A 25 7.15 -7.61 4.97
CA PHE A 25 5.96 -7.51 4.15
C PHE A 25 6.26 -7.72 2.67
N ALA A 26 7.34 -7.12 2.14
CA ALA A 26 7.82 -7.32 0.76
C ALA A 26 7.96 -8.80 0.38
N ARG A 27 8.56 -9.61 1.27
CA ARG A 27 8.75 -11.05 1.05
C ARG A 27 7.43 -11.82 1.04
N LYS A 28 6.44 -11.40 1.83
CA LYS A 28 5.15 -12.09 1.94
C LYS A 28 4.26 -11.93 0.71
N ILE A 29 4.33 -10.78 0.03
CA ILE A 29 3.45 -10.44 -1.11
C ILE A 29 4.16 -10.51 -2.47
N ASP A 30 5.44 -10.87 -2.47
CA ASP A 30 6.29 -10.90 -3.66
C ASP A 30 6.27 -9.56 -4.41
N ILE A 31 6.58 -8.48 -3.68
CA ILE A 31 6.81 -7.14 -4.23
C ILE A 31 8.17 -6.66 -3.72
N PRO A 32 9.08 -6.15 -4.58
CA PRO A 32 10.37 -5.65 -4.13
C PRO A 32 10.23 -4.58 -3.05
N GLN A 33 11.02 -4.66 -1.99
CA GLN A 33 10.99 -3.71 -0.88
C GLN A 33 11.12 -2.26 -1.36
N GLN A 34 12.01 -1.99 -2.32
CA GLN A 34 12.21 -0.65 -2.87
C GLN A 34 10.94 -0.10 -3.53
N THR A 35 10.15 -0.97 -4.17
CA THR A 35 8.86 -0.59 -4.75
C THR A 35 7.88 -0.16 -3.67
N LEU A 36 7.78 -0.93 -2.58
CA LEU A 36 6.94 -0.57 -1.43
C LEU A 36 7.41 0.71 -0.75
N SER A 37 8.72 0.90 -0.57
CA SER A 37 9.28 2.13 -0.02
C SER A 37 8.91 3.35 -0.86
N ARG A 38 8.94 3.25 -2.20
CA ARG A 38 8.52 4.34 -3.09
C ARG A 38 7.03 4.64 -2.98
N TYR A 39 6.19 3.63 -2.73
CA TYR A 39 4.77 3.85 -2.46
C TYR A 39 4.56 4.60 -1.14
N LEU A 40 5.19 4.13 -0.05
CA LEU A 40 5.09 4.73 1.28
C LEU A 40 5.63 6.17 1.34
N LEU A 41 6.60 6.50 0.48
CA LEU A 41 7.18 7.84 0.37
C LEU A 41 6.45 8.72 -0.67
N CYS A 42 5.33 8.27 -1.22
CA CYS A 42 4.59 8.96 -2.29
C CYS A 42 5.45 9.32 -3.52
N GLN A 43 6.49 8.55 -3.81
CA GLN A 43 7.40 8.75 -4.94
C GLN A 43 6.94 8.05 -6.21
N ARG A 44 5.99 7.12 -6.10
CA ARG A 44 5.48 6.31 -7.22
C ARG A 44 4.04 5.91 -7.00
N GLU A 45 3.23 5.99 -8.05
CA GLU A 45 1.88 5.42 -8.04
C GLU A 45 1.91 3.89 -8.03
N ILE A 46 1.00 3.30 -7.25
CA ILE A 46 0.81 1.86 -7.26
C ILE A 46 0.19 1.39 -8.58
N THR A 47 0.64 0.24 -9.07
CA THR A 47 0.01 -0.40 -10.24
C THR A 47 -1.23 -1.16 -9.82
N LEU A 48 -2.19 -1.33 -10.74
CA LEU A 48 -3.41 -2.12 -10.46
C LEU A 48 -3.09 -3.52 -9.93
N GLN A 49 -2.10 -4.20 -10.53
CA GLN A 49 -1.68 -5.54 -10.10
C GLN A 49 -1.18 -5.57 -8.64
N ASN A 50 -0.33 -4.61 -8.25
CA ASN A 50 0.18 -4.55 -6.88
C ASN A 50 -0.89 -4.11 -5.89
N LEU A 51 -1.83 -3.28 -6.32
CA LEU A 51 -2.97 -2.86 -5.50
C LEU A 51 -3.86 -4.07 -5.17
N CYS A 52 -4.22 -4.88 -6.16
CA CYS A 52 -4.96 -6.13 -5.94
C CYS A 52 -4.18 -7.10 -5.05
N LYS A 53 -2.88 -7.31 -5.30
CA LYS A 53 -2.04 -8.19 -4.43
C LYS A 53 -2.08 -7.78 -2.96
N ILE A 54 -2.02 -6.48 -2.68
CA ILE A 54 -2.04 -5.96 -1.30
C ILE A 54 -3.44 -6.11 -0.70
N ALA A 55 -4.49 -5.81 -1.46
CA ALA A 55 -5.88 -6.02 -1.06
C ALA A 55 -6.14 -7.49 -0.69
N ASP A 56 -5.71 -8.42 -1.54
CA ASP A 56 -5.88 -9.86 -1.33
C ASP A 56 -5.11 -10.34 -0.08
N TYR A 57 -3.89 -9.84 0.15
CA TYR A 57 -3.08 -10.23 1.30
C TYR A 57 -3.70 -9.81 2.64
N PHE A 58 -4.27 -8.60 2.71
CA PHE A 58 -4.92 -8.12 3.93
C PHE A 58 -6.41 -8.48 4.00
N ASN A 59 -6.98 -9.04 2.93
CA ASN A 59 -8.42 -9.25 2.76
C ASN A 59 -9.21 -7.94 2.94
N GLU A 60 -8.75 -6.88 2.27
CA GLU A 60 -9.31 -5.52 2.36
C GLU A 60 -9.82 -4.99 1.02
N ASP A 61 -10.79 -4.07 1.06
CA ASP A 61 -11.29 -3.38 -0.14
C ASP A 61 -10.28 -2.33 -0.63
N ILE A 62 -10.11 -2.24 -1.95
CA ILE A 62 -9.29 -1.22 -2.60
C ILE A 62 -9.78 0.20 -2.27
N ASP A 63 -11.08 0.39 -2.05
CA ASP A 63 -11.64 1.66 -1.59
C ASP A 63 -11.09 2.07 -0.22
N ILE A 64 -10.84 1.11 0.69
CA ILE A 64 -10.18 1.38 1.98
C ILE A 64 -8.71 1.70 1.74
N LEU A 65 -8.00 0.92 0.92
CA LEU A 65 -6.60 1.18 0.60
C LEU A 65 -6.38 2.58 -0.01
N LEU A 66 -7.27 3.04 -0.87
CA LEU A 66 -7.16 4.35 -1.53
C LEU A 66 -7.80 5.50 -0.74
N GLY A 67 -8.36 5.24 0.45
CA GLY A 67 -9.06 6.25 1.26
C GLY A 67 -10.32 6.82 0.60
N ARG A 68 -11.00 6.01 -0.21
CA ARG A 68 -12.31 6.32 -0.83
C ARG A 68 -13.48 6.03 0.12
N LYS A 69 -13.25 5.17 1.12
CA LYS A 69 -14.17 4.87 2.23
C LYS A 69 -13.38 4.85 3.54
N GLU A 70 -14.03 5.23 4.63
CA GLU A 70 -13.58 5.00 6.00
C GLU A 70 -14.48 3.91 6.62
N TYR A 71 -14.00 3.21 7.65
CA TYR A 71 -14.83 2.28 8.43
C TYR A 71 -15.87 3.00 9.28
#